data_AF-A0A918D9B9-F1
#
_entry.id   AF-A0A918D9B9-F1
#
_cell.length_a   1.000
_cell.length_b   1.000
_cell.length_c   1.000
_cell.angle_alpha   90.00
_cell.angle_beta   90.00
_cell.angle_gamma   90.00
#
_symmetry.space_group_name_H-M   'P 1'
#
loop_
_entity.id
_entity.type
_entity.pdbx_description
1 polymer ?
#
loop_
_entity_poly.entity_id
_entity_poly.type
_entity_poly.pdbx_seq_one_letter_code
_entity_poly.pdbx_strand_id
1 'polypeptide(L)'
;MVLALPDGLPPGRILPCGWLHAWVSDEFPHDIEHLWSRLLGEHEATGLVPLLWPGALGSPLELEQVDSDSLEDVLAADFAEYRRSRLPFRTNPTPVPVPEGIEPWPHDPGPPFEQWPGLAPTLPVLPTDPTPEEASVRTLARLIDVARRDRCRLVLVPAARSSDAVASLGLDTEAPLPLVCALLRSWEDRYGARVMGVFGRELHVSVARPPVEASQTELLALEHVLSTANNIVDDPPTPFPEYAASLTGRTHWSFWWD
;
A
#
# COMPACT_ATOMS: atom_id res chain seq x y z
N MET A 1 -25.92 3.64 11.93
CA MET A 1 -25.74 4.93 11.23
C MET A 1 -26.16 4.71 9.79
N VAL A 2 -27.00 5.57 9.20
CA VAL A 2 -27.39 5.44 7.80
C VAL A 2 -26.27 6.03 6.94
N LEU A 3 -25.72 5.23 6.03
CA LEU A 3 -24.73 5.68 5.06
C LEU A 3 -25.39 6.68 4.09
N ALA A 4 -25.02 7.95 4.17
CA ALA A 4 -25.48 8.96 3.22
C ALA A 4 -24.61 8.88 1.96
N LEU A 5 -25.21 8.50 0.84
CA LEU A 5 -24.51 8.33 -0.43
C LEU A 5 -24.62 9.58 -1.30
N PRO A 6 -23.54 9.96 -2.01
CA PRO A 6 -23.60 11.05 -2.98
C PRO A 6 -24.51 10.67 -4.16
N ASP A 7 -25.06 11.69 -4.82
CA ASP A 7 -25.88 11.50 -6.01
C ASP A 7 -25.04 10.98 -7.20
N GLY A 8 -25.72 10.34 -8.17
CA GLY A 8 -25.09 9.92 -9.42
C GLY A 8 -24.15 8.72 -9.29
N LEU A 9 -24.27 7.92 -8.23
CA LEU A 9 -23.60 6.61 -8.16
C LEU A 9 -24.26 5.63 -9.14
N PRO A 10 -23.48 4.69 -9.73
CA PRO A 10 -24.05 3.60 -10.52
C PRO A 10 -24.86 2.66 -9.62
N PRO A 11 -25.56 1.64 -10.19
CA PRO A 11 -26.18 0.59 -9.38
C PRO A 11 -25.17 -0.07 -8.44
N GLY A 12 -25.61 -0.34 -7.21
CA GLY A 12 -24.80 -0.93 -6.18
C GLY A 12 -25.60 -1.26 -4.94
N ARG A 13 -24.92 -1.82 -3.96
CA ARG A 13 -25.52 -2.34 -2.73
C ARG A 13 -24.71 -1.91 -1.52
N ILE A 14 -25.41 -1.81 -0.39
CA ILE A 14 -24.77 -1.54 0.89
C ILE A 14 -24.43 -2.88 1.53
N LEU A 15 -23.17 -3.08 1.92
CA LEU A 15 -22.68 -4.26 2.61
C LEU A 15 -22.17 -3.87 4.00
N PRO A 16 -22.37 -4.72 5.03
CA PRO A 16 -21.73 -4.53 6.31
C PRO A 16 -20.22 -4.75 6.20
N CYS A 17 -19.43 -3.90 6.84
CA CYS A 17 -17.99 -4.03 7.02
C CYS A 17 -17.67 -3.79 8.51
N GLY A 18 -17.84 -4.84 9.32
CA GLY A 18 -17.84 -4.71 10.77
C GLY A 18 -19.02 -3.93 11.29
N TRP A 19 -18.74 -2.84 12.00
CA TRP A 19 -19.76 -1.98 12.59
C TRP A 19 -20.26 -0.91 11.61
N LEU A 20 -19.52 -0.72 10.52
CA LEU A 20 -19.83 0.24 9.47
C LEU A 20 -20.54 -0.44 8.31
N HIS A 21 -21.04 0.39 7.41
CA HIS A 21 -21.61 -0.05 6.14
C HIS A 21 -20.84 0.64 5.02
N ALA A 22 -20.40 -0.14 4.04
CA ALA A 22 -19.78 0.35 2.81
C ALA A 22 -20.77 0.18 1.66
N TRP A 23 -20.73 1.08 0.69
CA TRP A 23 -21.45 0.89 -0.57
C TRP A 23 -20.51 0.28 -1.60
N VAL A 24 -21.01 -0.70 -2.37
CA VAL A 24 -20.26 -1.43 -3.39
C VAL A 24 -21.05 -1.40 -4.70
N SER A 25 -20.42 -0.92 -5.76
CA SER A 25 -20.96 -0.98 -7.12
C SER A 25 -21.23 -2.42 -7.58
N ASP A 26 -22.29 -2.63 -8.36
CA ASP A 26 -22.63 -3.95 -8.89
C ASP A 26 -21.64 -4.40 -9.99
N GLU A 27 -21.10 -3.43 -10.74
CA GLU A 27 -20.14 -3.59 -11.83
C GLU A 27 -19.03 -2.54 -11.77
N PHE A 28 -17.93 -2.75 -12.49
CA PHE A 28 -16.87 -1.75 -12.62
C PHE A 28 -17.42 -0.53 -13.39
N PRO A 29 -17.45 0.68 -12.79
CA PRO A 29 -18.08 1.84 -13.43
C PRO A 29 -17.42 2.22 -14.77
N HIS A 30 -18.22 2.52 -15.79
CA HIS A 30 -17.72 2.88 -17.12
C HIS A 30 -16.95 4.21 -17.13
N ASP A 31 -17.36 5.16 -16.28
CA ASP A 31 -16.84 6.51 -16.13
C ASP A 31 -15.98 6.68 -14.87
N ILE A 32 -15.32 5.60 -14.44
CA ILE A 32 -14.59 5.52 -13.17
C ILE A 32 -13.61 6.69 -12.95
N GLU A 33 -12.95 7.21 -14.00
CA GLU A 33 -12.02 8.34 -13.87
C GLU A 33 -12.70 9.61 -13.35
N HIS A 34 -13.85 9.96 -13.96
CA HIS A 34 -14.62 11.13 -13.56
C HIS A 34 -15.23 10.93 -12.19
N LEU A 35 -15.80 9.74 -11.95
CA LEU A 35 -16.43 9.38 -10.69
C LEU A 35 -15.41 9.42 -9.53
N TRP A 36 -14.23 8.83 -9.72
CA TRP A 36 -13.15 8.83 -8.74
C TRP A 36 -12.69 10.24 -8.38
N SER A 37 -12.41 11.08 -9.39
CA SER A 37 -12.01 12.47 -9.16
C SER A 37 -13.07 13.27 -8.40
N ARG A 38 -14.36 13.06 -8.72
CA ARG A 38 -15.47 13.71 -8.03
C ARG A 38 -15.57 13.26 -6.57
N LEU A 39 -15.51 11.95 -6.32
CA LEU A 39 -15.62 11.37 -4.97
C LEU A 39 -14.48 11.84 -4.06
N LEU A 40 -13.25 11.94 -4.59
CA LEU A 40 -12.13 12.52 -3.85
C LEU A 40 -12.38 13.99 -3.48
N GLY A 41 -12.92 14.79 -4.41
CA GLY A 41 -13.28 16.18 -4.14
C GLY A 41 -14.45 16.35 -3.16
N GLU A 42 -15.33 15.36 -3.05
CA GLU A 42 -16.47 15.33 -2.13
C GLU A 42 -16.13 14.69 -0.76
N HIS A 43 -14.89 14.21 -0.57
CA HIS A 43 -14.49 13.46 0.63
C HIS A 43 -14.71 14.24 1.92
N GLU A 44 -14.28 15.51 2.00
CA GLU A 44 -14.46 16.33 3.21
C GLU A 44 -15.94 16.51 3.60
N ALA A 45 -16.84 16.54 2.62
CA ALA A 45 -18.27 16.72 2.84
C ALA A 45 -18.99 15.40 3.18
N THR A 46 -18.53 14.29 2.61
CA THR A 46 -19.21 12.99 2.69
C THR A 46 -18.58 12.04 3.72
N GLY A 47 -17.30 12.21 4.04
CA GLY A 47 -16.51 11.27 4.84
C GLY A 47 -16.31 9.92 4.15
N LEU A 48 -16.52 9.83 2.83
CA LEU A 48 -16.41 8.58 2.08
C LEU A 48 -15.09 8.53 1.33
N VAL A 49 -14.38 7.41 1.45
CA VAL A 49 -13.16 7.13 0.70
C VAL A 49 -13.49 6.14 -0.43
N PRO A 50 -13.18 6.48 -1.70
CA PRO A 50 -13.30 5.54 -2.80
C PRO A 50 -12.11 4.55 -2.81
N LEU A 51 -12.41 3.27 -3.00
CA LEU A 51 -11.45 2.18 -3.21
C LEU A 51 -11.92 1.25 -4.34
N LEU A 52 -10.98 0.59 -5.02
CA LEU A 52 -11.25 -0.47 -5.99
C LEU A 52 -10.93 -1.82 -5.37
N TRP A 53 -11.95 -2.63 -5.10
CA TRP A 53 -11.81 -3.87 -4.33
C TRP A 53 -12.28 -5.11 -5.11
N PRO A 54 -11.60 -6.27 -5.01
CA PRO A 54 -12.00 -7.47 -5.72
C PRO A 54 -13.04 -8.22 -4.87
N GLY A 55 -14.32 -7.85 -5.04
CA GLY A 55 -15.42 -8.63 -4.50
C GLY A 55 -15.51 -8.64 -2.97
N ALA A 56 -15.31 -9.81 -2.35
CA ALA A 56 -15.63 -10.05 -0.94
C ALA A 56 -14.80 -9.17 0.01
N LEU A 57 -15.45 -8.71 1.08
CA LEU A 57 -14.79 -7.98 2.15
C LEU A 57 -14.25 -8.99 3.18
N GLY A 58 -13.10 -8.68 3.78
CA GLY A 58 -12.49 -9.50 4.82
C GLY A 58 -13.00 -9.15 6.22
N SER A 59 -12.20 -9.51 7.22
CA SER A 59 -12.51 -9.20 8.61
C SER A 59 -12.04 -7.79 8.96
N PRO A 60 -12.93 -6.90 9.41
CA PRO A 60 -12.58 -5.53 9.79
C PRO A 60 -11.59 -5.52 10.95
N LEU A 61 -10.68 -4.56 10.93
CA LEU A 61 -9.75 -4.25 12.02
C LEU A 61 -10.22 -3.00 12.76
N GLU A 62 -10.20 -3.04 14.09
CA GLU A 62 -10.50 -1.86 14.90
C GLU A 62 -9.34 -0.86 14.86
N LEU A 63 -9.67 0.42 14.67
CA LEU A 63 -8.64 1.44 14.49
C LEU A 63 -7.75 1.60 15.73
N GLU A 64 -8.27 1.31 16.92
CA GLU A 64 -7.46 1.29 18.15
C GLU A 64 -6.36 0.22 18.13
N GLN A 65 -6.51 -0.85 17.35
CA GLN A 65 -5.47 -1.87 17.17
C GLN A 65 -4.36 -1.39 16.23
N VAL A 66 -4.65 -0.43 15.34
CA VAL A 66 -3.61 0.22 14.52
C VAL A 66 -2.75 1.15 15.38
N ASP A 67 -3.36 1.77 16.40
CA ASP A 67 -2.70 2.73 17.30
C ASP A 67 -2.13 2.09 18.58
N SER A 68 -2.32 0.78 18.80
CA SER A 68 -1.93 0.13 20.05
C SER A 68 -0.41 0.02 20.22
N ASP A 69 0.29 -0.23 19.11
CA ASP A 69 1.74 -0.43 19.10
C ASP A 69 2.44 0.71 18.36
N SER A 70 3.57 1.14 18.91
CA SER A 70 4.44 2.10 18.27
C SER A 70 5.02 1.49 16.99
N LEU A 71 4.68 2.07 15.83
CA LEU A 71 5.19 1.61 14.53
C LEU A 71 6.73 1.54 14.52
N GLU A 72 7.41 2.51 15.14
CA GLU A 72 8.88 2.52 15.28
C GLU A 72 9.40 1.33 16.08
N ASP A 73 8.74 0.96 17.18
CA ASP A 73 9.18 -0.15 18.03
C ASP A 73 8.93 -1.51 17.35
N VAL A 74 7.80 -1.65 16.65
CA VAL A 74 7.47 -2.84 15.85
C VAL A 74 8.51 -3.03 14.75
N LEU A 75 8.77 -1.99 13.94
CA LEU A 75 9.75 -2.07 12.86
C LEU A 75 11.17 -2.28 13.37
N ALA A 76 11.54 -1.71 14.51
CA ALA A 76 12.84 -1.97 15.14
C ALA A 76 13.00 -3.45 15.53
N ALA A 77 11.95 -4.05 16.10
CA ALA A 77 11.94 -5.48 16.45
C ALA A 77 11.98 -6.37 15.20
N ASP A 78 11.16 -6.06 14.20
CA ASP A 78 11.11 -6.79 12.93
C ASP A 78 12.43 -6.69 12.17
N PHE A 79 13.09 -5.53 12.19
CA PHE A 79 14.40 -5.37 11.58
C PHE A 79 15.47 -6.22 12.27
N ALA A 80 15.43 -6.31 13.60
CA ALA A 80 16.34 -7.18 14.33
C ALA A 80 16.12 -8.65 13.96
N GLU A 81 14.88 -9.09 13.79
CA GLU A 81 14.56 -10.45 13.35
C GLU A 81 14.95 -10.71 11.90
N TYR A 82 14.63 -9.78 10.99
CA TYR A 82 15.06 -9.82 9.60
C TYR A 82 16.59 -9.96 9.47
N ARG A 83 17.36 -9.18 10.27
CA ARG A 83 18.82 -9.32 10.26
C ARG A 83 19.23 -10.71 10.74
N ARG A 84 18.67 -11.24 11.83
CA ARG A 84 18.98 -12.61 12.33
C ARG A 84 18.72 -13.67 11.26
N SER A 85 17.60 -13.58 10.55
CA SER A 85 17.22 -14.56 9.53
C SER A 85 18.05 -14.45 8.24
N ARG A 86 18.44 -13.23 7.84
CA ARG A 86 19.20 -12.98 6.59
C ARG A 86 20.72 -12.96 6.74
N LEU A 87 21.26 -12.79 7.96
CA LEU A 87 22.70 -12.82 8.27
C LEU A 87 23.47 -14.02 7.68
N PRO A 88 22.95 -15.26 7.75
CA PRO A 88 23.63 -16.42 7.15
C PRO A 88 23.80 -16.32 5.63
N PHE A 89 22.80 -15.76 4.94
CA PHE A 89 22.83 -15.61 3.47
C PHE A 89 23.80 -14.51 3.03
N ARG A 90 23.94 -13.43 3.81
CA ARG A 90 24.89 -12.34 3.52
C ARG A 90 26.35 -12.72 3.75
N THR A 91 26.63 -13.48 4.80
CA THR A 91 28.01 -13.76 5.23
C THR A 91 28.64 -14.96 4.53
N ASN A 92 27.81 -15.86 4.00
CA ASN A 92 28.25 -17.01 3.22
C ASN A 92 27.27 -17.28 2.08
N PRO A 93 27.33 -16.51 0.98
CA PRO A 93 26.42 -16.68 -0.14
C PRO A 93 26.78 -17.96 -0.89
N THR A 94 26.23 -19.08 -0.44
CA THR A 94 26.30 -20.32 -1.20
C THR A 94 25.33 -20.18 -2.36
N PRO A 95 25.79 -20.20 -3.63
CA PRO A 95 24.89 -20.08 -4.77
C PRO A 95 23.89 -21.23 -4.72
N VAL A 96 22.59 -20.91 -4.75
CA VAL A 96 21.55 -21.93 -4.91
C VAL A 96 21.76 -22.58 -6.28
N PRO A 97 21.88 -23.91 -6.38
CA PRO A 97 22.00 -24.58 -7.67
C PRO A 97 20.77 -24.25 -8.53
N VAL A 98 20.98 -23.60 -9.66
CA VAL A 98 19.92 -23.31 -10.64
C VAL A 98 19.97 -24.31 -11.80
N PRO A 99 18.82 -24.66 -12.40
CA PRO A 99 18.78 -25.51 -13.60
C PRO A 99 19.62 -24.94 -14.75
N GLU A 100 20.07 -25.81 -15.64
CA GLU A 100 20.85 -25.42 -16.82
C GLU A 100 20.06 -24.41 -17.69
N GLY A 101 20.70 -23.29 -18.05
CA GLY A 101 20.09 -22.21 -18.84
C GLY A 101 19.33 -21.16 -18.02
N ILE A 102 19.28 -21.28 -16.69
CA ILE A 102 18.74 -20.26 -15.79
C ILE A 102 19.89 -19.46 -15.18
N GLU A 103 19.83 -18.12 -15.27
CA GLU A 103 20.82 -17.27 -14.61
C GLU A 103 20.64 -17.37 -13.08
N PRO A 104 21.73 -17.56 -12.32
CA PRO A 104 21.68 -17.52 -10.87
C PRO A 104 21.19 -16.15 -10.37
N TRP A 105 20.40 -16.16 -9.30
CA TRP A 105 19.96 -14.92 -8.69
C TRP A 105 21.14 -14.05 -8.23
N PRO A 106 21.07 -12.72 -8.43
CA PRO A 106 22.11 -11.82 -7.96
C PRO A 106 22.25 -11.89 -6.44
N HIS A 107 23.47 -11.72 -5.96
CA HIS A 107 23.72 -11.64 -4.52
C HIS A 107 23.05 -10.38 -3.94
N ASP A 108 22.17 -10.57 -2.96
CA ASP A 108 21.57 -9.46 -2.22
C ASP A 108 22.39 -9.14 -0.95
N PRO A 109 23.10 -8.00 -0.89
CA PRO A 109 23.75 -7.56 0.35
C PRO A 109 22.74 -7.14 1.42
N GLY A 110 21.47 -6.94 1.05
CA GLY A 110 20.37 -6.45 1.86
C GLY A 110 20.57 -5.00 2.34
N PRO A 111 19.69 -4.50 3.24
CA PRO A 111 19.81 -3.16 3.80
C PRO A 111 21.18 -2.87 4.43
N PRO A 112 21.77 -1.68 4.18
CA PRO A 112 23.11 -1.30 4.63
C PRO A 112 23.19 -0.87 6.11
N PHE A 113 22.11 -1.04 6.88
CA PHE A 113 22.01 -0.54 8.25
C PHE A 113 22.35 -1.62 9.28
N GLU A 114 23.23 -1.30 10.24
CA GLU A 114 23.61 -2.20 11.35
C GLU A 114 22.55 -2.31 12.45
N GLN A 115 21.77 -1.25 12.63
CA GLN A 115 20.67 -1.13 13.57
C GLN A 115 19.51 -0.43 12.88
N TRP A 116 18.31 -0.50 13.46
CA TRP A 116 17.15 0.21 12.94
C TRP A 116 17.47 1.70 12.79
N PRO A 117 17.40 2.28 11.57
CA PRO A 117 17.79 3.66 11.32
C PRO A 117 16.68 4.67 11.65
N GLY A 118 15.49 4.20 12.04
CA GLY A 118 14.28 5.02 12.14
C GLY A 118 13.49 5.04 10.83
N LEU A 119 12.25 5.53 10.90
CA LEU A 119 11.45 5.79 9.71
C LEU A 119 12.12 6.82 8.80
N ALA A 120 11.88 6.70 7.49
CA ALA A 120 12.27 7.73 6.54
C ALA A 120 11.59 9.07 6.92
N PRO A 121 12.32 10.19 6.98
CA PRO A 121 11.78 11.45 7.47
C PRO A 121 10.66 12.00 6.58
N THR A 122 9.75 12.75 7.20
CA THR A 122 8.73 13.54 6.49
C THR A 122 9.40 14.60 5.62
N LEU A 123 9.06 14.62 4.34
CA LEU A 123 9.54 15.65 3.41
C LEU A 123 8.67 16.92 3.50
N PRO A 124 9.25 18.12 3.42
CA PRO A 124 8.47 19.36 3.33
C PRO A 124 7.55 19.33 2.10
N VAL A 125 6.31 19.77 2.27
CA VAL A 125 5.36 19.92 1.16
C VAL A 125 5.64 21.24 0.43
N LEU A 126 5.93 21.16 -0.86
CA LEU A 126 6.15 22.32 -1.71
C LEU A 126 4.85 22.73 -2.41
N PRO A 127 4.66 24.03 -2.73
CA PRO A 127 3.47 24.49 -3.45
C PRO A 127 3.29 23.89 -4.86
N THR A 128 4.37 23.36 -5.44
CA THR A 128 4.37 22.70 -6.75
C THR A 128 4.13 21.20 -6.68
N ASP A 129 4.09 20.63 -5.48
CA ASP A 129 3.84 19.20 -5.33
C ASP A 129 2.38 18.90 -5.69
N PRO A 130 2.12 17.76 -6.35
CA PRO A 130 0.75 17.34 -6.60
C PRO A 130 0.05 17.05 -5.28
N THR A 131 -1.26 17.26 -5.24
CA THR A 131 -2.07 16.82 -4.11
C THR A 131 -2.19 15.28 -4.10
N PRO A 132 -2.48 14.66 -2.94
CA PRO A 132 -2.81 13.23 -2.88
C PRO A 132 -3.91 12.82 -3.87
N GLU A 133 -4.90 13.69 -4.09
CA GLU A 133 -6.02 13.47 -5.00
C GLU A 133 -5.57 13.50 -6.46
N GLU A 134 -4.76 14.48 -6.85
CA GLU A 134 -4.18 14.57 -8.19
C GLU A 134 -3.29 13.35 -8.51
N ALA A 135 -2.48 12.92 -7.53
CA ALA A 135 -1.64 11.74 -7.66
C ALA A 135 -2.46 10.45 -7.78
N SER A 136 -3.55 10.34 -7.03
CA SER A 136 -4.50 9.23 -7.09
C SER A 136 -5.18 9.15 -8.46
N VAL A 137 -5.70 10.26 -8.99
CA VAL A 137 -6.30 10.31 -10.35
C VAL A 137 -5.29 9.90 -11.43
N ARG A 138 -4.07 10.45 -11.39
CA ARG A 138 -2.99 10.08 -12.33
C ARG A 138 -2.60 8.61 -12.25
N THR A 139 -2.68 8.02 -11.06
CA THR A 139 -2.35 6.60 -10.84
C THR A 139 -3.48 5.71 -11.31
N LEU A 140 -4.74 6.07 -11.02
CA LEU A 140 -5.91 5.36 -11.52
C LEU A 140 -5.89 5.25 -13.05
N ALA A 141 -5.63 6.35 -13.76
CA ALA A 141 -5.57 6.37 -15.22
C ALA A 141 -4.62 5.31 -15.81
N ARG A 142 -3.55 4.95 -15.08
CA ARG A 142 -2.58 3.92 -15.48
C ARG A 142 -3.03 2.50 -15.16
N LEU A 143 -3.95 2.32 -14.21
CA LEU A 143 -4.31 1.01 -13.66
C LEU A 143 -5.76 0.59 -13.98
N ILE A 144 -6.56 1.40 -14.68
CA ILE A 144 -7.96 1.07 -15.01
C ILE A 144 -8.11 -0.27 -15.71
N ASP A 145 -7.26 -0.54 -16.70
CA ASP A 145 -7.34 -1.79 -17.46
C ASP A 145 -7.00 -3.00 -16.59
N VAL A 146 -6.08 -2.84 -15.63
CA VAL A 146 -5.72 -3.86 -14.64
C VAL A 146 -6.89 -4.09 -13.68
N ALA A 147 -7.40 -3.03 -13.05
CA ALA A 147 -8.54 -3.09 -12.13
C ALA A 147 -9.78 -3.72 -12.78
N ARG A 148 -10.04 -3.38 -14.04
CA ARG A 148 -11.15 -3.94 -14.81
C ARG A 148 -10.97 -5.42 -15.10
N ARG A 149 -9.76 -5.82 -15.53
CA ARG A 149 -9.41 -7.23 -15.78
C ARG A 149 -9.58 -8.07 -14.51
N ASP A 150 -9.17 -7.52 -13.37
CA ASP A 150 -9.24 -8.17 -12.06
C ASP A 150 -10.64 -8.06 -11.42
N ARG A 151 -11.62 -7.55 -12.17
CA ARG A 151 -13.03 -7.48 -11.78
C ARG A 151 -13.24 -6.68 -10.49
N CYS A 152 -12.40 -5.68 -10.23
CA CYS A 152 -12.60 -4.77 -9.12
C CYS A 152 -13.99 -4.13 -9.17
N ARG A 153 -14.47 -3.70 -8.01
CA ARG A 153 -15.67 -2.88 -7.83
C ARG A 153 -15.27 -1.59 -7.14
N LEU A 154 -15.92 -0.50 -7.50
CA LEU A 154 -15.86 0.71 -6.69
C LEU A 154 -16.57 0.45 -5.36
N VAL A 155 -15.87 0.74 -4.28
CA VAL A 155 -16.32 0.68 -2.89
C VAL A 155 -16.20 2.08 -2.29
N LEU A 156 -17.23 2.52 -1.56
CA LEU A 156 -17.22 3.74 -0.77
C LEU A 156 -17.29 3.38 0.71
N VAL A 157 -16.26 3.77 1.44
CA VAL A 157 -16.10 3.42 2.86
C VAL A 157 -16.13 4.68 3.71
N PRO A 158 -16.97 4.75 4.77
CA PRO A 158 -16.87 5.81 5.77
C PRO A 158 -15.52 5.72 6.49
N ALA A 159 -14.63 6.66 6.24
CA ALA A 159 -13.29 6.68 6.82
C ALA A 159 -12.71 8.08 6.74
N ALA A 160 -11.81 8.45 7.66
CA ALA A 160 -11.08 9.71 7.58
C ALA A 160 -9.90 9.66 6.58
N ARG A 161 -9.44 8.44 6.25
CA ARG A 161 -8.20 8.16 5.53
C ARG A 161 -8.35 6.89 4.71
N SER A 162 -7.48 6.71 3.71
CA SER A 162 -7.50 5.50 2.89
C SER A 162 -6.95 4.27 3.63
N SER A 163 -5.99 4.46 4.54
CA SER A 163 -5.54 3.41 5.47
C SER A 163 -6.66 2.86 6.35
N ASP A 164 -7.53 3.75 6.85
CA ASP A 164 -8.63 3.38 7.75
C ASP A 164 -9.76 2.69 6.98
N ALA A 165 -9.95 3.07 5.72
CA ALA A 165 -10.82 2.35 4.81
C ALA A 165 -10.34 0.91 4.58
N VAL A 166 -9.02 0.69 4.40
CA VAL A 166 -8.44 -0.66 4.30
C VAL A 166 -8.67 -1.46 5.59
N ALA A 167 -8.43 -0.87 6.76
CA ALA A 167 -8.70 -1.51 8.05
C ALA A 167 -10.17 -1.96 8.15
N SER A 168 -11.10 -1.09 7.73
CA SER A 168 -12.54 -1.38 7.77
C SER A 168 -12.97 -2.48 6.79
N LEU A 169 -12.33 -2.56 5.61
CA LEU A 169 -12.62 -3.60 4.62
C LEU A 169 -11.97 -4.95 4.93
N GLY A 170 -10.94 -4.95 5.78
CA GLY A 170 -10.21 -6.16 6.15
C GLY A 170 -9.40 -6.72 4.98
N LEU A 171 -8.21 -6.17 4.75
CA LEU A 171 -7.28 -6.74 3.76
C LEU A 171 -6.87 -8.15 4.21
N ASP A 172 -7.02 -9.11 3.29
CA ASP A 172 -6.52 -10.47 3.48
C ASP A 172 -5.03 -10.51 3.16
N THR A 173 -4.20 -10.74 4.16
CA THR A 173 -2.74 -10.72 4.07
C THR A 173 -2.14 -11.57 5.18
N GLU A 174 -1.04 -12.26 4.90
CA GLU A 174 -0.23 -12.94 5.91
C GLU A 174 0.48 -11.98 6.88
N ALA A 175 0.79 -10.76 6.44
CA ALA A 175 1.35 -9.75 7.31
C ALA A 175 0.32 -9.32 8.37
N PRO A 176 0.74 -8.99 9.61
CA PRO A 176 -0.19 -8.43 10.58
C PRO A 176 -0.89 -7.18 10.04
N LEU A 177 -2.22 -7.25 9.84
CA LEU A 177 -3.00 -6.14 9.31
C LEU A 177 -2.81 -4.81 10.07
N PRO A 178 -2.68 -4.78 11.41
CA PRO A 178 -2.32 -3.55 12.13
C PRO A 178 -1.03 -2.89 11.65
N LEU A 179 0.03 -3.68 11.41
CA LEU A 179 1.31 -3.19 10.90
C LEU A 179 1.15 -2.61 9.49
N VAL A 180 0.44 -3.31 8.60
CA VAL A 180 0.18 -2.82 7.23
C VAL A 180 -0.60 -1.50 7.27
N CYS A 181 -1.66 -1.41 8.07
CA CYS A 181 -2.44 -0.18 8.24
C CYS A 181 -1.63 0.97 8.85
N ALA A 182 -0.75 0.68 9.82
CA ALA A 182 0.13 1.68 10.45
C ALA A 182 1.18 2.21 9.46
N LEU A 183 1.81 1.33 8.66
CA LEU A 183 2.71 1.71 7.57
C LEU A 183 2.00 2.60 6.55
N LEU A 184 0.82 2.17 6.07
CA LEU A 184 0.01 2.95 5.14
C LEU A 184 -0.30 4.35 5.69
N ARG A 185 -0.78 4.43 6.94
CA ARG A 185 -1.09 5.71 7.61
C ARG A 185 0.14 6.62 7.68
N SER A 186 1.29 6.06 8.06
CA SER A 186 2.58 6.76 8.09
C SER A 186 2.98 7.28 6.70
N TRP A 187 2.75 6.50 5.64
CA TRP A 187 3.01 6.93 4.27
C TRP A 187 2.01 7.97 3.75
N GLU A 188 0.76 7.95 4.20
CA GLU A 188 -0.20 9.01 3.90
C GLU A 188 0.33 10.36 4.40
N ASP A 189 0.77 10.40 5.65
CA ASP A 189 1.29 11.61 6.28
C ASP A 189 2.60 12.09 5.63
N ARG A 190 3.53 11.17 5.35
CA ARG A 190 4.87 11.53 4.84
C ARG A 190 4.92 11.82 3.36
N TYR A 191 4.20 11.05 2.55
CA TYR A 191 4.33 11.08 1.09
C TYR A 191 3.04 11.47 0.37
N GLY A 192 1.96 11.72 1.12
CA GLY A 192 0.64 11.92 0.52
C GLY A 192 0.16 10.66 -0.17
N ALA A 193 0.53 9.50 0.36
CA ALA A 193 0.12 8.23 -0.18
C ALA A 193 -1.40 8.05 -0.05
N ARG A 194 -2.03 7.42 -1.04
CA ARG A 194 -3.44 7.00 -1.00
C ARG A 194 -3.58 5.60 -1.53
N VAL A 195 -4.21 4.73 -0.75
CA VAL A 195 -4.57 3.39 -1.20
C VAL A 195 -5.62 3.52 -2.31
N MET A 196 -5.36 2.87 -3.43
CA MET A 196 -6.28 2.77 -4.57
C MET A 196 -7.23 1.58 -4.41
N GLY A 197 -6.75 0.52 -3.75
CA GLY A 197 -7.48 -0.70 -3.47
C GLY A 197 -6.65 -1.95 -3.80
N VAL A 198 -7.31 -3.10 -3.97
CA VAL A 198 -6.67 -4.39 -4.24
C VAL A 198 -7.07 -4.89 -5.63
N PHE A 199 -6.09 -5.11 -6.50
CA PHE A 199 -6.33 -5.52 -7.88
C PHE A 199 -5.72 -6.93 -7.99
N GLY A 200 -6.60 -7.93 -8.16
CA GLY A 200 -6.21 -9.32 -7.96
C GLY A 200 -5.84 -9.59 -6.50
N ARG A 201 -4.54 -9.72 -6.21
CA ARG A 201 -3.96 -9.88 -4.86
C ARG A 201 -3.01 -8.74 -4.47
N GLU A 202 -2.84 -7.75 -5.34
CA GLU A 202 -1.93 -6.64 -5.11
C GLU A 202 -2.68 -5.45 -4.52
N LEU A 203 -2.25 -5.00 -3.34
CA LEU A 203 -2.60 -3.70 -2.80
C LEU A 203 -1.85 -2.62 -3.58
N HIS A 204 -2.58 -1.68 -4.18
CA HIS A 204 -2.01 -0.58 -4.93
C HIS A 204 -2.12 0.74 -4.18
N VAL A 205 -1.02 1.50 -4.18
CA VAL A 205 -0.89 2.78 -3.48
C VAL A 205 -0.39 3.83 -4.47
N SER A 206 -1.10 4.95 -4.55
CA SER A 206 -0.64 6.16 -5.25
C SER A 206 0.17 7.04 -4.31
N VAL A 207 1.15 7.77 -4.83
CA VAL A 207 2.08 8.57 -4.03
C VAL A 207 2.25 9.95 -4.65
N ALA A 208 1.92 10.98 -3.89
CA ALA A 208 2.02 12.36 -4.35
C ALA A 208 3.46 12.87 -4.36
N ARG A 209 4.20 12.60 -3.28
CA ARG A 209 5.53 13.17 -3.04
C ARG A 209 6.55 12.06 -2.78
N PRO A 210 6.91 11.26 -3.81
CA PRO A 210 7.88 10.19 -3.63
C PRO A 210 9.28 10.74 -3.31
N PRO A 211 10.10 10.02 -2.53
CA PRO A 211 11.47 10.43 -2.26
C PRO A 211 12.30 10.41 -3.55
N VAL A 212 13.26 11.35 -3.66
CA VAL A 212 14.18 11.47 -4.80
C VAL A 212 15.64 11.27 -4.42
N GLU A 213 15.98 11.43 -3.14
CA GLU A 213 17.33 11.28 -2.62
C GLU A 213 17.62 9.83 -2.25
N ALA A 214 18.82 9.34 -2.58
CA ALA A 214 19.21 7.94 -2.37
C ALA A 214 19.07 7.48 -0.90
N SER A 215 19.50 8.32 0.05
CA SER A 215 19.39 8.03 1.48
C SER A 215 17.93 7.89 1.94
N GLN A 216 17.01 8.59 1.29
CA GLN A 216 15.58 8.54 1.62
C GLN A 216 14.93 7.30 1.03
N THR A 217 15.32 6.93 -0.20
CA THR A 217 14.84 5.71 -0.84
C THR A 217 15.34 4.45 -0.15
N GLU A 218 16.55 4.45 0.43
CA GLU A 218 17.06 3.33 1.22
C GLU A 218 16.24 3.11 2.51
N LEU A 219 15.88 4.19 3.21
CA LEU A 219 15.03 4.11 4.40
C LEU A 219 13.62 3.61 4.03
N LEU A 220 13.02 4.16 2.97
CA LEU A 220 11.70 3.70 2.49
C LEU A 220 11.73 2.24 2.01
N ALA A 221 12.78 1.84 1.30
CA ALA A 221 12.95 0.46 0.85
C ALA A 221 13.02 -0.51 2.04
N LEU A 222 13.66 -0.10 3.14
CA LEU A 222 13.68 -0.89 4.35
C LEU A 222 12.28 -1.07 4.94
N GLU A 223 11.48 0.01 5.01
CA GLU A 223 10.08 -0.09 5.45
C GLU A 223 9.25 -1.02 4.55
N HIS A 224 9.44 -0.96 3.22
CA HIS A 224 8.78 -1.86 2.28
C HIS A 224 9.21 -3.32 2.49
N VAL A 225 10.49 -3.60 2.78
CA VAL A 225 10.96 -4.96 3.12
C VAL A 225 10.31 -5.46 4.41
N LEU A 226 10.19 -4.60 5.42
CA LEU A 226 9.58 -4.95 6.71
C LEU A 226 8.06 -5.06 6.65
N SER A 227 7.41 -4.61 5.57
CA SER A 227 6.02 -4.98 5.28
C SER A 227 5.84 -6.46 4.97
N THR A 228 6.94 -7.19 4.72
CA THR A 228 6.99 -8.62 4.36
C THR A 228 6.29 -8.99 3.06
N ALA A 229 5.96 -8.01 2.23
CA ALA A 229 5.33 -8.25 0.93
C ALA A 229 6.24 -9.08 0.00
N ASN A 230 5.66 -10.12 -0.59
CA ASN A 230 6.39 -11.14 -1.34
C ASN A 230 7.02 -10.56 -2.62
N ASN A 231 6.38 -9.59 -3.30
CA ASN A 231 7.02 -8.89 -4.43
C ASN A 231 8.25 -8.05 -4.07
N ILE A 232 8.48 -7.82 -2.78
CA ILE A 232 9.64 -7.07 -2.29
C ILE A 232 10.71 -8.03 -1.82
N VAL A 233 10.31 -9.11 -1.13
CA VAL A 233 11.23 -10.00 -0.44
C VAL A 233 11.64 -11.19 -1.31
N ASP A 234 10.73 -11.72 -2.13
CA ASP A 234 10.86 -13.07 -2.70
C ASP A 234 10.49 -13.22 -4.20
N ASP A 235 9.70 -12.33 -4.83
CA ASP A 235 9.19 -12.57 -6.21
C ASP A 235 9.09 -11.34 -7.17
N PRO A 236 9.97 -11.24 -8.19
CA PRO A 236 11.28 -11.88 -8.24
C PRO A 236 12.20 -11.23 -7.20
N PRO A 237 13.15 -11.98 -6.62
CA PRO A 237 14.09 -11.43 -5.66
C PRO A 237 14.91 -10.33 -6.36
N THR A 238 14.67 -9.09 -5.94
CA THR A 238 15.39 -7.90 -6.41
C THR A 238 16.37 -7.50 -5.31
N PRO A 239 17.69 -7.41 -5.58
CA PRO A 239 18.65 -6.97 -4.58
C PRO A 239 18.24 -5.65 -3.94
N PHE A 240 18.40 -5.52 -2.63
CA PHE A 240 17.96 -4.35 -1.89
C PHE A 240 18.45 -3.01 -2.49
N PRO A 241 19.73 -2.85 -2.90
CA PRO A 241 20.18 -1.60 -3.50
C PRO A 241 19.47 -1.25 -4.80
N GLU A 242 19.15 -2.26 -5.62
CA GLU A 242 18.42 -2.08 -6.89
C GLU A 242 16.97 -1.70 -6.62
N TYR A 243 16.33 -2.38 -5.66
CA TYR A 243 14.97 -2.06 -5.26
C TYR A 243 14.88 -0.64 -4.69
N ALA A 244 15.80 -0.25 -3.79
CA ALA A 244 15.87 1.11 -3.25
C ALA A 244 16.03 2.16 -4.35
N ALA A 245 16.95 1.96 -5.30
CA ALA A 245 17.11 2.86 -6.44
C ALA A 245 15.84 2.95 -7.31
N SER A 246 15.06 1.87 -7.42
CA SER A 246 13.80 1.86 -8.18
C SER A 246 12.70 2.73 -7.55
N LEU A 247 12.81 3.08 -6.27
CA LEU A 247 11.83 3.91 -5.56
C LEU A 247 12.01 5.41 -5.84
N THR A 248 13.14 5.84 -6.39
CA THR A 248 13.41 7.24 -6.72
C THR A 248 12.34 7.82 -7.64
N GLY A 249 11.56 8.78 -7.13
CA GLY A 249 10.49 9.43 -7.89
C GLY A 249 9.29 8.52 -8.21
N ARG A 250 9.21 7.33 -7.62
CA ARG A 250 8.18 6.33 -7.93
C ARG A 250 6.83 6.71 -7.31
N THR A 251 5.89 7.11 -8.16
CA THR A 251 4.55 7.61 -7.76
C THR A 251 3.49 6.52 -7.53
N HIS A 252 3.87 5.24 -7.65
CA HIS A 252 2.98 4.10 -7.49
C HIS A 252 3.72 2.92 -6.88
N TRP A 253 3.16 2.37 -5.82
CA TRP A 253 3.64 1.17 -5.15
C TRP A 253 2.58 0.07 -5.25
N SER A 254 3.04 -1.17 -5.30
CA SER A 254 2.20 -2.35 -5.17
C SER A 254 2.81 -3.31 -4.18
N PHE A 255 1.96 -4.04 -3.46
CA PHE A 255 2.35 -5.02 -2.46
C PHE A 255 1.43 -6.22 -2.56
N TRP A 256 1.95 -7.44 -2.51
CA TRP A 256 1.14 -8.63 -2.33
C TRP A 256 1.73 -9.53 -1.26
N TRP A 257 0.84 -10.32 -0.66
CA TRP A 257 1.14 -11.34 0.34
C TRP A 257 0.45 -12.64 -0.09
N ASP A 258 0.95 -13.80 0.36
CA ASP A 258 0.28 -15.10 0.15
C ASP A 258 -0.99 -15.26 0.99
#